data_AF-A0AAJ4XQQ0-F1
#
_entry.id   AF-A0AAJ4XQQ0-F1
#
_cell.length_a   1.000
_cell.length_b   1.000
_cell.length_c   1.000
_cell.angle_alpha   90.00
_cell.angle_beta   90.00
_cell.angle_gamma   90.00
#
_symmetry.space_group_name_H-M   'P 1'
#
loop_
_entity.id
_entity.type
_entity.pdbx_description
1 polymer ?
#
loop_
_entity_poly.entity_id
_entity_poly.type
_entity_poly.pdbx_seq_one_letter_code
_entity_poly.pdbx_strand_id
1 'polypeptide(L)'
;MVSASSSASSVPAQRPSQSRNDTARSSSAPRPKDDKRRAANLLRDYYGLSSDPASTPQSPPIASNDAVTSETHDLQSLLRSNSLSVLLGRESELIVQIRELDGERQSLVYNHHHELVAASDTIRNMKIRSESLEPSLDSLKSSFETMSNLASHLEVLRKPPSQSAIEPASSGGIDLLHDLELIVMLPTTLSDLIDCRLNTSLKNDSIEQEFKPRKAGLAQAEHLWGTMEPVLAAWTDAGVAGVREIAAECRSLLKEGRKTIEAIGSTSSPRP
;
A
#
# COMPACT_ATOMS: atom_id res chain seq x y z
N MET A 1 -72.79 36.19 -53.45
CA MET A 1 -71.38 36.30 -53.04
C MET A 1 -71.18 35.45 -51.79
N VAL A 2 -70.72 34.21 -51.96
CA VAL A 2 -70.20 33.34 -50.90
C VAL A 2 -68.87 32.85 -51.43
N SER A 3 -67.77 33.27 -50.81
CA SER A 3 -66.42 32.91 -51.22
C SER A 3 -65.88 31.79 -50.36
N ALA A 4 -65.53 30.71 -51.05
CA ALA A 4 -64.33 29.88 -50.92
C ALA A 4 -63.90 29.39 -49.52
N SER A 5 -64.10 28.09 -49.36
CA SER A 5 -63.28 27.14 -48.60
C SER A 5 -61.77 27.25 -48.92
N SER A 6 -60.93 27.02 -47.91
CA SER A 6 -59.53 26.63 -48.09
C SER A 6 -59.08 25.77 -46.91
N SER A 7 -59.02 24.47 -47.18
CA SER A 7 -58.37 23.46 -46.35
C SER A 7 -56.86 23.53 -46.58
N ALA A 8 -56.06 23.66 -45.52
CA ALA A 8 -54.61 23.48 -45.60
C ALA A 8 -54.20 22.32 -44.71
N SER A 9 -53.74 21.26 -45.38
CA SER A 9 -53.23 20.02 -44.81
C SER A 9 -51.81 20.20 -44.26
N SER A 10 -51.53 19.38 -43.26
CA SER A 10 -50.29 19.15 -42.53
C SER A 10 -49.07 18.78 -43.41
N VAL A 11 -47.91 19.38 -43.11
CA VAL A 11 -46.57 18.84 -43.39
C VAL A 11 -45.63 19.16 -42.22
N PRO A 12 -44.91 18.18 -41.63
CA PRO A 12 -43.95 18.43 -40.55
C PRO A 12 -42.57 18.78 -41.12
N ALA A 13 -42.00 19.92 -40.69
CA ALA A 13 -40.64 20.31 -41.04
C ALA A 13 -39.62 19.53 -40.19
N GLN A 14 -38.71 18.86 -40.90
CA GLN A 14 -37.64 18.02 -40.38
C GLN A 14 -36.62 18.81 -39.55
N ARG A 15 -36.21 18.16 -38.45
CA ARG A 15 -35.21 18.56 -37.47
C ARG A 15 -33.81 18.23 -38.01
N PRO A 16 -32.86 19.19 -38.12
CA PRO A 16 -31.46 18.83 -38.28
C PRO A 16 -30.87 18.51 -36.91
N SER A 17 -30.69 17.21 -36.67
CA SER A 17 -29.81 16.67 -35.64
C SER A 17 -28.37 17.04 -35.97
N GLN A 18 -27.81 18.03 -35.28
CA GLN A 18 -26.37 18.24 -35.20
C GLN A 18 -25.87 17.79 -33.83
N SER A 19 -25.38 16.55 -33.83
CA SER A 19 -24.41 16.04 -32.89
C SER A 19 -23.19 16.96 -32.89
N ARG A 20 -22.91 17.60 -31.76
CA ARG A 20 -21.57 18.10 -31.43
C ARG A 20 -21.09 17.34 -30.21
N ASN A 21 -20.58 16.15 -30.49
CA ASN A 21 -19.57 15.52 -29.66
C ASN A 21 -18.29 16.36 -29.75
N ASP A 22 -18.10 17.25 -28.78
CA ASP A 22 -16.77 17.77 -28.43
C ASP A 22 -16.37 17.21 -27.06
N THR A 23 -16.38 15.88 -26.94
CA THR A 23 -15.57 15.17 -25.93
C THR A 23 -14.13 15.10 -26.46
N ALA A 24 -13.53 16.27 -26.64
CA ALA A 24 -12.11 16.41 -26.91
C ALA A 24 -11.35 16.28 -25.59
N ARG A 25 -10.94 15.04 -25.31
CA ARG A 25 -9.57 14.73 -24.88
C ARG A 25 -9.10 15.47 -23.63
N SER A 26 -9.26 14.81 -22.50
CA SER A 26 -8.38 14.94 -21.33
C SER A 26 -6.94 14.62 -21.75
N SER A 27 -6.24 15.61 -22.30
CA SER A 27 -4.78 15.63 -22.30
C SER A 27 -4.33 15.99 -20.89
N SER A 28 -3.71 15.03 -20.23
CA SER A 28 -2.90 15.20 -19.02
C SER A 28 -1.66 16.05 -19.34
N ALA A 29 -1.86 17.33 -19.66
CA ALA A 29 -0.80 18.32 -19.73
C ALA A 29 -0.54 18.87 -18.32
N PRO A 30 0.72 18.92 -17.85
CA PRO A 30 1.02 19.51 -16.56
C PRO A 30 0.73 21.01 -16.64
N ARG A 31 -0.33 21.47 -15.97
CA ARG A 31 -0.60 22.91 -15.82
C ARG A 31 0.64 23.57 -15.19
N PRO A 32 1.07 24.75 -15.67
CA PRO A 32 2.25 25.41 -15.12
C PRO A 32 2.03 25.66 -13.62
N LYS A 33 3.06 25.36 -12.81
CA LYS A 33 3.00 25.47 -11.34
C LYS A 33 2.59 26.88 -10.87
N ASP A 34 2.78 27.87 -11.73
CA ASP A 34 2.44 29.27 -11.49
C ASP A 34 0.93 29.53 -11.48
N ASP A 35 0.12 28.81 -12.28
CA ASP A 35 -1.34 28.95 -12.24
C ASP A 35 -1.91 28.43 -10.92
N LYS A 36 -1.33 27.35 -10.39
CA LYS A 36 -1.74 26.79 -9.10
C LYS A 36 -1.35 27.71 -7.94
N ARG A 37 -0.18 28.35 -8.02
CA ARG A 37 0.26 29.38 -7.05
C ARG A 37 -0.59 30.64 -7.14
N ARG A 38 -0.94 31.09 -8.35
CA ARG A 38 -1.79 32.26 -8.59
C ARG A 38 -3.21 32.04 -8.10
N ALA A 39 -3.80 30.87 -8.37
CA ALA A 39 -5.11 30.49 -7.86
C ALA A 39 -5.11 30.36 -6.33
N ALA A 40 -4.05 29.78 -5.74
CA ALA A 40 -3.93 29.67 -4.29
C ALA A 40 -3.80 31.05 -3.61
N ASN A 41 -3.03 31.97 -4.20
CA ASN A 41 -2.91 33.33 -3.69
C ASN A 41 -4.22 34.12 -3.83
N LEU A 42 -4.93 33.99 -4.96
CA LEU A 42 -6.23 34.63 -5.16
C LEU A 42 -7.27 34.16 -4.13
N LEU A 43 -7.29 32.86 -3.84
CA LEU A 43 -8.15 32.30 -2.79
C LEU A 43 -7.72 32.79 -1.41
N ARG A 44 -6.42 32.84 -1.13
CA ARG A 44 -5.88 33.36 0.14
C ARG A 44 -6.30 34.80 0.38
N ASP A 45 -6.29 35.63 -0.66
CA ASP A 45 -6.69 37.03 -0.60
C ASP A 45 -8.23 37.18 -0.46
N TYR A 46 -9.02 36.32 -1.13
CA TYR A 46 -10.48 36.29 -0.99
C TYR A 46 -10.94 35.92 0.43
N TYR A 47 -10.22 35.01 1.09
CA TYR A 47 -10.53 34.59 2.47
C TYR A 47 -9.77 35.40 3.54
N GLY A 48 -9.04 36.45 3.17
CA GLY A 48 -8.33 37.32 4.12
C GLY A 48 -7.24 36.61 4.94
N LEU A 49 -6.69 35.50 4.42
CA LEU A 49 -5.67 34.68 5.09
C LEU A 49 -4.24 35.23 4.89
N SER A 50 -4.09 36.34 4.17
CA SER A 50 -2.82 37.05 4.01
C SER A 50 -2.55 37.84 5.30
N SER A 51 -1.57 37.35 6.09
CA SER A 51 -1.10 37.97 7.34
C SER A 51 -0.36 39.29 7.04
N ASP A 52 -1.12 40.36 6.85
CA ASP A 52 -0.61 41.73 6.87
C ASP A 52 -1.68 42.63 7.55
N PRO A 53 -1.41 43.22 8.72
CA PRO A 53 -2.41 43.95 9.49
C PRO A 53 -2.58 45.39 8.99
N ALA A 54 -2.78 45.57 7.67
CA ALA A 54 -2.93 46.90 7.08
C ALA A 54 -3.62 46.91 5.72
N SER A 55 -4.74 46.21 5.57
CA SER A 55 -5.78 46.53 4.58
C SER A 55 -6.94 45.57 4.78
N THR A 56 -7.98 46.03 5.47
CA THR A 56 -9.27 45.34 5.52
C THR A 56 -9.95 45.39 4.15
N PRO A 57 -10.12 44.27 3.42
CA PRO A 57 -11.20 44.21 2.45
C PRO A 57 -12.48 43.96 3.27
N GLN A 58 -13.39 44.94 3.25
CA GLN A 58 -14.74 44.77 3.76
C GLN A 58 -15.35 43.52 3.12
N SER A 59 -15.46 42.44 3.89
CA SER A 59 -16.56 41.52 3.71
C SER A 59 -17.85 42.35 3.72
N PRO A 60 -18.81 42.12 2.81
CA PRO A 60 -20.14 42.67 3.07
C PRO A 60 -20.56 42.07 4.41
N PRO A 61 -20.81 42.88 5.44
CA PRO A 61 -21.38 42.33 6.65
C PRO A 61 -22.70 41.73 6.19
N ILE A 62 -22.95 40.48 6.57
CA ILE A 62 -24.32 39.96 6.63
C ILE A 62 -24.97 40.91 7.63
N ALA A 63 -25.54 42.00 7.13
CA ALA A 63 -26.31 42.92 7.91
C ALA A 63 -27.42 42.07 8.49
N SER A 64 -27.35 41.84 9.80
CA SER A 64 -28.45 41.35 10.59
C SER A 64 -29.71 42.03 10.06
N ASN A 65 -30.63 41.24 9.52
CA ASN A 65 -31.89 41.72 8.92
C ASN A 65 -32.79 42.50 9.91
N ASP A 66 -32.30 42.71 11.13
CA ASP A 66 -32.92 43.48 12.22
C ASP A 66 -32.70 45.01 12.08
N ALA A 67 -31.83 45.45 11.16
CA ALA A 67 -31.65 46.88 10.89
C ALA A 67 -32.66 47.45 9.88
N VAL A 68 -33.35 46.59 9.10
CA VAL A 68 -34.29 47.02 8.05
C VAL A 68 -35.66 47.42 8.63
N THR A 69 -35.95 47.03 9.88
CA THR A 69 -37.20 47.37 10.57
C THR A 69 -37.08 48.57 11.50
N SER A 70 -35.87 49.13 11.69
CA SER A 70 -35.64 50.26 12.60
C SER A 70 -35.89 51.63 11.98
N GLU A 71 -36.16 51.71 10.67
CA GLU A 71 -36.76 52.90 10.08
C GLU A 71 -38.26 52.67 10.01
N THR A 72 -38.96 52.91 11.12
CA THR A 72 -40.31 53.46 11.02
C THR A 72 -40.17 54.78 10.28
N HIS A 73 -40.12 54.74 8.94
CA HIS A 73 -40.21 55.94 8.12
C HIS A 73 -41.36 56.74 8.70
N ASP A 74 -41.07 57.98 9.09
CA ASP A 74 -41.99 58.79 9.86
C ASP A 74 -43.19 59.12 8.95
N LEU A 75 -44.17 58.20 8.90
CA LEU A 75 -45.30 58.24 7.98
C LEU A 75 -46.13 59.50 8.23
N GLN A 76 -46.15 59.97 9.48
CA GLN A 76 -46.74 61.25 9.85
C GLN A 76 -46.01 62.43 9.21
N SER A 77 -44.68 62.40 9.15
CA SER A 77 -43.89 63.43 8.47
C SER A 77 -44.15 63.40 6.96
N LEU A 78 -44.16 62.21 6.34
CA LEU A 78 -44.43 62.05 4.91
C LEU A 78 -45.85 62.49 4.52
N LEU A 79 -46.86 62.18 5.33
CA LEU A 79 -48.24 62.61 5.14
C LEU A 79 -48.42 64.13 5.32
N ARG A 80 -47.58 64.77 6.15
CA ARG A 80 -47.59 66.24 6.32
C ARG A 80 -46.83 66.98 5.23
N SER A 81 -45.75 66.39 4.70
CA SER A 81 -44.85 67.08 3.78
C SER A 81 -45.19 66.88 2.29
N ASN A 82 -45.86 65.78 1.92
CA ASN A 82 -46.12 65.42 0.52
C ASN A 82 -47.59 65.52 0.15
N SER A 83 -47.87 65.84 -1.11
CA SER A 83 -49.21 65.81 -1.66
C SER A 83 -49.64 64.38 -2.02
N LEU A 84 -50.95 64.13 -2.01
CA LEU A 84 -51.53 62.80 -2.30
C LEU A 84 -51.11 62.24 -3.67
N SER A 85 -50.99 63.10 -4.69
CA SER A 85 -50.58 62.68 -6.04
C SER A 85 -49.15 62.17 -6.09
N VAL A 86 -48.25 62.79 -5.33
CA VAL A 86 -46.86 62.34 -5.18
C VAL A 86 -46.82 61.00 -4.46
N LEU A 87 -47.64 60.84 -3.40
CA LEU A 87 -47.70 59.60 -2.65
C LEU A 87 -48.23 58.43 -3.49
N LEU A 88 -49.29 58.64 -4.28
CA LEU A 88 -49.82 57.62 -5.20
C LEU A 88 -48.85 57.28 -6.34
N GLY A 89 -48.13 58.28 -6.86
CA GLY A 89 -47.07 58.04 -7.84
C GLY A 89 -45.96 57.16 -7.26
N ARG A 90 -45.53 57.46 -6.02
CA ARG A 90 -44.53 56.68 -5.28
C ARG A 90 -45.03 55.27 -4.97
N GLU A 91 -46.30 55.10 -4.60
CA GLU A 91 -46.92 53.80 -4.40
C GLU A 91 -46.86 52.96 -5.68
N SER A 92 -47.28 53.54 -6.81
CA SER A 92 -47.24 52.84 -8.11
C SER A 92 -45.82 52.44 -8.49
N GLU A 93 -44.82 53.30 -8.23
CA GLU A 93 -43.41 53.01 -8.47
C GLU A 93 -42.93 51.85 -7.58
N LEU A 94 -43.24 51.88 -6.28
CA LEU A 94 -42.88 50.82 -5.34
C LEU A 94 -43.53 49.48 -5.72
N ILE A 95 -44.79 49.48 -6.18
CA ILE A 95 -45.45 48.26 -6.66
C ILE A 95 -44.71 47.66 -7.87
N VAL A 96 -44.20 48.50 -8.78
CA VAL A 96 -43.39 48.02 -9.91
C VAL A 96 -42.06 47.46 -9.42
N GLN A 97 -41.36 48.17 -8.52
CA GLN A 97 -40.09 47.71 -7.95
C GLN A 97 -40.24 46.39 -7.17
N ILE A 98 -41.33 46.21 -6.42
CA ILE A 98 -41.61 44.96 -5.71
C ILE A 98 -41.76 43.80 -6.71
N ARG A 99 -42.45 44.01 -7.83
CA ARG A 99 -42.61 42.98 -8.87
C ARG A 99 -41.31 42.67 -9.59
N GLU A 100 -40.50 43.70 -9.85
CA GLU A 100 -39.17 43.53 -10.45
C GLU A 100 -38.25 42.73 -9.51
N LEU A 101 -38.18 43.11 -8.23
CA LEU A 101 -37.41 42.39 -7.21
C LEU A 101 -37.88 40.93 -7.03
N ASP A 102 -39.19 40.66 -7.08
CA ASP A 102 -39.67 39.29 -7.02
C ASP A 102 -39.27 38.47 -8.27
N GLY A 103 -39.28 39.11 -9.45
CA GLY A 103 -38.77 38.54 -10.69
C GLY A 103 -37.27 38.22 -10.62
N GLU A 104 -36.46 39.15 -10.10
CA GLU A 104 -35.03 38.95 -9.88
C GLU A 104 -34.74 37.84 -8.87
N ARG A 105 -35.46 37.83 -7.74
CA ARG A 105 -35.38 36.76 -6.73
C ARG A 105 -35.71 35.41 -7.34
N GLN A 106 -36.79 35.33 -8.11
CA GLN A 106 -37.20 34.10 -8.76
C GLN A 106 -36.15 33.65 -9.79
N SER A 107 -35.62 34.57 -10.61
CA SER A 107 -34.53 34.31 -11.56
C SER A 107 -33.26 33.80 -10.86
N LEU A 108 -32.85 34.41 -9.74
CA LEU A 108 -31.69 33.97 -8.97
C LEU A 108 -31.88 32.55 -8.43
N VAL A 109 -33.06 32.26 -7.85
CA VAL A 109 -33.40 30.91 -7.39
C VAL A 109 -33.35 29.94 -8.55
N TYR A 110 -34.01 30.17 -9.69
CA TYR A 110 -33.96 29.19 -10.78
C TYR A 110 -32.57 29.03 -11.40
N ASN A 111 -31.83 30.13 -11.56
CA ASN A 111 -30.49 30.10 -12.15
C ASN A 111 -29.47 29.42 -11.22
N HIS A 112 -29.54 29.60 -9.90
CA HIS A 112 -28.48 29.15 -8.99
C HIS A 112 -28.91 28.01 -8.05
N HIS A 113 -30.21 27.70 -7.92
CA HIS A 113 -30.68 26.63 -7.03
C HIS A 113 -30.14 25.27 -7.45
N HIS A 114 -30.07 24.99 -8.74
CA HIS A 114 -29.51 23.72 -9.21
C HIS A 114 -28.02 23.61 -8.88
N GLU A 115 -27.26 24.71 -8.87
CA GLU A 115 -25.86 24.74 -8.45
C GLU A 115 -25.72 24.49 -6.95
N LEU A 116 -26.58 25.10 -6.12
CA LEU A 116 -26.60 24.84 -4.67
C LEU A 116 -26.94 23.38 -4.36
N VAL A 117 -27.89 22.79 -5.08
CA VAL A 117 -28.22 21.37 -4.97
C VAL A 117 -27.03 20.51 -5.39
N ALA A 118 -26.41 20.81 -6.54
CA ALA A 118 -25.24 20.06 -7.03
C ALA A 118 -24.04 20.17 -6.08
N ALA A 119 -23.80 21.35 -5.50
CA ALA A 119 -22.76 21.55 -4.49
C ALA A 119 -23.06 20.75 -3.22
N SER A 120 -24.32 20.75 -2.77
CA SER A 120 -24.77 19.95 -1.62
C SER A 120 -24.59 18.45 -1.86
N ASP A 121 -24.92 17.97 -3.05
CA ASP A 121 -24.71 16.57 -3.45
C ASP A 121 -23.22 16.23 -3.52
N THR A 122 -22.38 17.16 -3.98
CA THR A 122 -20.92 17.00 -4.00
C THR A 122 -20.38 16.87 -2.58
N ILE A 123 -20.80 17.74 -1.65
CA ILE A 123 -20.42 17.67 -0.24
C ILE A 123 -20.88 16.35 0.38
N ARG A 124 -22.10 15.91 0.09
CA ARG A 124 -22.63 14.62 0.56
C ARG A 124 -21.79 13.46 0.05
N ASN A 125 -21.44 13.44 -1.23
CA ASN A 125 -20.63 12.39 -1.83
C ASN A 125 -19.18 12.41 -1.29
N MET A 126 -18.61 13.59 -1.06
CA MET A 126 -17.31 13.74 -0.40
C MET A 126 -17.35 13.16 1.02
N LYS A 127 -18.41 13.42 1.79
CA LYS A 127 -18.60 12.87 3.13
C LYS A 127 -18.64 11.33 3.10
N ILE A 128 -19.47 10.76 2.22
CA ILE A 128 -19.58 9.30 2.09
C ILE A 128 -18.23 8.66 1.73
N ARG A 129 -17.46 9.28 0.81
CA ARG A 129 -16.11 8.79 0.46
C ARG A 129 -15.11 8.92 1.61
N SER A 130 -15.22 9.96 2.43
CA SER A 130 -14.39 10.12 3.63
C SER A 130 -14.70 9.03 4.65
N GLU A 131 -15.98 8.77 4.91
CA GLU A 131 -16.44 7.71 5.81
C GLU A 131 -16.04 6.31 5.29
N SER A 132 -16.06 6.08 3.96
CA SER A 132 -15.62 4.80 3.40
C SER A 132 -14.11 4.56 3.49
N LEU A 133 -13.31 5.62 3.68
CA LEU A 133 -11.85 5.52 3.79
C LEU A 133 -11.40 5.19 5.21
N GLU A 134 -12.21 5.52 6.22
CA GLU A 134 -11.98 5.22 7.64
C GLU A 134 -11.64 3.75 7.94
N PRO A 135 -12.41 2.74 7.46
CA PRO A 135 -12.06 1.33 7.71
C PRO A 135 -10.75 0.90 7.04
N SER A 136 -10.36 1.54 5.93
CA SER A 136 -9.07 1.26 5.27
C SER A 136 -7.90 1.82 6.09
N LEU A 137 -8.07 3.00 6.70
CA LEU A 137 -7.09 3.56 7.63
C LEU A 137 -6.98 2.74 8.92
N ASP A 138 -8.09 2.27 9.47
CA ASP A 138 -8.09 1.40 10.65
C ASP A 138 -7.39 0.06 10.37
N SER A 139 -7.64 -0.53 9.21
CA SER A 139 -6.93 -1.74 8.75
C SER A 139 -5.43 -1.48 8.62
N LEU A 140 -5.02 -0.36 8.01
CA LEU A 140 -3.63 0.02 7.90
C LEU A 140 -2.97 0.25 9.27
N LYS A 141 -3.67 0.90 10.20
CA LYS A 141 -3.21 1.10 11.57
C LYS A 141 -3.01 -0.23 12.29
N SER A 142 -3.96 -1.15 12.20
CA SER A 142 -3.84 -2.51 12.74
C SER A 142 -2.64 -3.25 12.14
N SER A 143 -2.42 -3.13 10.83
CA SER A 143 -1.23 -3.70 10.18
C SER A 143 0.08 -3.11 10.72
N PHE A 144 0.12 -1.81 10.99
CA PHE A 144 1.29 -1.16 11.56
C PHE A 144 1.53 -1.57 13.02
N GLU A 145 0.48 -1.70 13.82
CA GLU A 145 0.57 -2.22 15.18
C GLU A 145 1.09 -3.67 15.21
N THR A 146 0.61 -4.54 14.31
CA THR A 146 1.12 -5.91 14.20
C THR A 146 2.59 -5.93 13.76
N MET A 147 2.97 -5.14 12.75
CA MET A 147 4.37 -5.01 12.32
C MET A 147 5.25 -4.47 13.45
N SER A 148 4.80 -3.46 14.18
CA SER A 148 5.53 -2.90 15.32
C SER A 148 5.70 -3.92 16.45
N ASN A 149 4.69 -4.75 16.70
CA ASN A 149 4.77 -5.82 17.70
C ASN A 149 5.73 -6.94 17.25
N LEU A 150 5.70 -7.32 15.98
CA LEU A 150 6.67 -8.29 15.45
C LEU A 150 8.10 -7.72 15.48
N ALA A 151 8.28 -6.44 15.14
CA ALA A 151 9.57 -5.77 15.21
C ALA A 151 10.12 -5.73 16.64
N SER A 152 9.29 -5.39 17.64
CA SER A 152 9.71 -5.40 19.05
C SER A 152 10.03 -6.81 19.53
N HIS A 153 9.24 -7.82 19.16
CA HIS A 153 9.54 -9.23 19.44
C HIS A 153 10.87 -9.67 18.82
N LEU A 154 11.15 -9.29 17.58
CA LEU A 154 12.44 -9.57 16.93
C LEU A 154 13.58 -8.81 17.61
N GLU A 155 13.36 -7.60 18.11
CA GLU A 155 14.36 -6.84 18.85
C GLU A 155 14.68 -7.49 20.21
N VAL A 156 13.67 -8.01 20.91
CA VAL A 156 13.84 -8.82 22.13
C VAL A 156 14.64 -10.09 21.83
N LEU A 157 14.31 -10.81 20.76
CA LEU A 157 15.03 -12.02 20.35
C LEU A 157 16.45 -11.73 19.84
N ARG A 158 16.64 -10.58 19.19
CA ARG A 158 17.94 -10.15 18.65
C ARG A 158 18.86 -9.62 19.73
N LYS A 159 18.33 -9.11 20.85
CA LYS A 159 19.14 -8.67 21.97
C LYS A 159 19.86 -9.88 22.55
N PRO A 160 21.19 -10.03 22.34
CA PRO A 160 21.92 -11.09 23.00
C PRO A 160 21.85 -10.86 24.51
N PRO A 161 21.88 -11.92 25.34
CA PRO A 161 22.05 -11.77 26.77
C PRO A 161 23.48 -11.30 27.03
N SER A 162 23.75 -10.01 26.86
CA SER A 162 25.01 -9.42 27.32
C SER A 162 24.83 -8.86 28.73
N GLN A 163 25.40 -9.63 29.66
CA GLN A 163 26.18 -9.13 30.78
C GLN A 163 25.42 -8.67 32.03
N SER A 164 24.99 -9.64 32.82
CA SER A 164 25.25 -9.57 34.25
C SER A 164 25.69 -10.95 34.77
N ALA A 165 26.95 -11.01 35.19
CA ALA A 165 27.58 -12.03 36.04
C ALA A 165 28.26 -13.25 35.35
N ILE A 166 29.61 -13.16 35.36
CA ILE A 166 30.61 -14.23 35.57
C ILE A 166 31.39 -14.73 34.32
N GLU A 167 32.62 -14.23 34.22
CA GLU A 167 33.88 -14.73 33.59
C GLU A 167 34.17 -16.24 33.79
N PRO A 168 35.28 -16.83 33.28
CA PRO A 168 35.92 -16.78 31.96
C PRO A 168 36.25 -18.20 31.38
N ALA A 169 36.59 -18.25 30.08
CA ALA A 169 37.44 -19.23 29.38
C ALA A 169 37.50 -20.71 29.84
N SER A 170 36.93 -21.64 29.03
CA SER A 170 37.62 -22.87 28.61
C SER A 170 36.90 -23.63 27.48
N SER A 171 37.66 -23.94 26.43
CA SER A 171 37.52 -25.07 25.51
C SER A 171 36.45 -25.03 24.41
N GLY A 172 36.93 -24.88 23.16
CA GLY A 172 36.25 -25.34 21.95
C GLY A 172 35.26 -24.35 21.36
N GLY A 173 35.75 -23.35 20.62
CA GLY A 173 34.92 -22.56 19.72
C GLY A 173 34.36 -23.47 18.61
N ILE A 174 33.16 -23.99 18.85
CA ILE A 174 32.34 -24.69 17.87
C ILE A 174 31.54 -23.58 17.20
N ASP A 175 31.81 -23.31 15.92
CA ASP A 175 30.97 -22.44 15.11
C ASP A 175 29.69 -23.21 14.79
N LEU A 176 28.73 -23.16 15.74
CA LEU A 176 27.49 -23.95 15.75
C LEU A 176 26.71 -23.92 14.42
N LEU A 177 26.82 -22.86 13.63
CA LEU A 177 26.17 -22.77 12.31
C LEU A 177 26.92 -23.51 11.21
N HIS A 178 28.26 -23.45 11.18
CA HIS A 178 29.06 -24.15 10.18
C HIS A 178 29.09 -25.66 10.46
N ASP A 179 29.21 -26.01 11.75
CA ASP A 179 29.29 -27.39 12.18
C ASP A 179 27.93 -28.10 12.04
N LEU A 180 26.80 -27.40 12.20
CA LEU A 180 25.47 -27.99 11.99
C LEU A 180 25.24 -28.39 10.53
N GLU A 181 25.61 -27.53 9.57
CA GLU A 181 25.50 -27.83 8.14
C GLU A 181 26.34 -29.07 7.80
N LEU A 182 27.57 -29.11 8.32
CA LEU A 182 28.51 -30.18 8.02
C LEU A 182 28.14 -31.51 8.70
N ILE A 183 27.54 -31.48 9.90
CA ILE A 183 26.99 -32.66 10.60
C ILE A 183 25.79 -33.24 9.83
N VAL A 184 24.88 -32.39 9.35
CA VAL A 184 23.70 -32.86 8.60
C VAL A 184 24.09 -33.44 7.24
N MET A 185 25.12 -32.89 6.62
CA MET A 185 25.64 -33.39 5.34
C MET A 185 26.65 -34.55 5.48
N LEU A 186 27.06 -34.91 6.69
CA LEU A 186 28.08 -35.93 6.92
C LEU A 186 27.69 -37.34 6.39
N PRO A 187 26.47 -37.86 6.60
CA PRO A 187 26.11 -39.19 6.11
C PRO A 187 26.18 -39.30 4.58
N THR A 188 25.69 -38.28 3.87
CA THR A 188 25.67 -38.28 2.40
C THR A 188 27.08 -38.10 1.83
N THR A 189 27.90 -37.23 2.43
CA THR A 189 29.29 -37.04 1.98
C THR A 189 30.13 -38.30 2.19
N LEU A 190 29.96 -39.02 3.31
CA LEU A 190 30.60 -40.31 3.53
C LEU A 190 30.14 -41.36 2.51
N SER A 191 28.85 -41.43 2.21
CA SER A 191 28.33 -42.33 1.16
C SER A 191 28.94 -42.01 -0.21
N ASP A 192 29.02 -40.73 -0.57
CA ASP A 192 29.55 -40.31 -1.87
C ASP A 192 31.06 -40.57 -2.01
N LEU A 193 31.82 -40.50 -0.91
CA LEU A 193 33.23 -40.88 -0.86
C LEU A 193 33.42 -42.39 -0.99
N ILE A 194 32.59 -43.20 -0.31
CA ILE A 194 32.62 -44.67 -0.41
C ILE A 194 32.25 -45.12 -1.84
N ASP A 195 31.26 -44.47 -2.46
CA ASP A 195 30.81 -44.77 -3.82
C ASP A 195 31.73 -44.18 -4.91
N CYS A 196 32.79 -43.45 -4.54
CA CYS A 196 33.70 -42.76 -5.46
C CYS A 196 33.01 -41.78 -6.42
N ARG A 197 31.85 -41.24 -6.03
CA ARG A 197 30.99 -40.41 -6.89
C ARG A 197 31.58 -39.02 -7.16
N LEU A 198 32.39 -38.53 -6.25
CA LEU A 198 33.02 -37.19 -6.33
C LEU A 198 34.26 -37.12 -7.23
N ASN A 199 34.90 -38.26 -7.54
CA ASN A 199 36.22 -38.27 -8.22
C ASN A 199 36.28 -39.09 -9.52
N THR A 200 35.14 -39.53 -10.07
CA THR A 200 35.10 -40.33 -11.30
C THR A 200 34.52 -39.54 -12.47
N SER A 201 35.30 -38.56 -12.96
CA SER A 201 35.17 -38.10 -14.33
C SER A 201 35.89 -39.12 -15.26
N LEU A 202 35.08 -39.86 -16.02
CA LEU A 202 35.43 -40.57 -17.25
C LEU A 202 36.56 -41.62 -17.19
N LYS A 203 36.19 -42.91 -17.02
CA LYS A 203 36.39 -43.97 -18.03
C LYS A 203 35.94 -45.34 -17.52
N ASN A 204 35.16 -46.03 -18.37
CA ASN A 204 34.92 -47.47 -18.30
C ASN A 204 36.23 -48.23 -18.52
N ASP A 205 36.50 -49.23 -17.66
CA ASP A 205 36.81 -50.62 -18.03
C ASP A 205 37.39 -51.38 -16.81
N SER A 206 36.99 -52.66 -16.68
CA SER A 206 37.56 -53.73 -15.84
C SER A 206 37.40 -53.65 -14.31
N ILE A 207 36.80 -54.72 -13.74
CA ILE A 207 36.46 -54.94 -12.32
C ILE A 207 37.68 -54.80 -11.38
N GLU A 208 38.90 -55.04 -11.86
CA GLU A 208 40.12 -54.89 -11.04
C GLU A 208 40.55 -53.42 -10.84
N GLN A 209 40.12 -52.49 -11.69
CA GLN A 209 40.45 -51.06 -11.59
C GLN A 209 39.51 -50.28 -10.67
N GLU A 210 38.35 -50.84 -10.30
CA GLU A 210 37.36 -50.22 -9.41
C GLU A 210 37.69 -50.42 -7.91
N PHE A 211 38.43 -51.48 -7.57
CA PHE A 211 38.79 -51.81 -6.19
C PHE A 211 39.72 -50.76 -5.55
N LYS A 212 40.73 -50.30 -6.29
CA LYS A 212 41.72 -49.32 -5.80
C LYS A 212 41.12 -47.92 -5.49
N PRO A 213 40.30 -47.30 -6.36
CA PRO A 213 39.64 -46.04 -6.04
C PRO A 213 38.62 -46.19 -4.91
N ARG A 214 37.86 -47.29 -4.86
CA ARG A 214 36.90 -47.55 -3.78
C ARG A 214 37.58 -47.70 -2.41
N LYS A 215 38.72 -48.40 -2.38
CA LYS A 215 39.56 -48.49 -1.17
C LYS A 215 40.15 -47.13 -0.75
N ALA A 216 40.54 -46.30 -1.70
CA ALA A 216 41.03 -44.93 -1.42
C ALA A 216 39.90 -44.01 -0.92
N GLY A 217 38.70 -44.12 -1.51
CA GLY A 217 37.49 -43.41 -1.07
C GLY A 217 37.06 -43.79 0.34
N LEU A 218 37.12 -45.08 0.70
CA LEU A 218 36.90 -45.53 2.07
C LEU A 218 37.93 -44.93 3.05
N ALA A 219 39.22 -44.94 2.71
CA ALA A 219 40.25 -44.36 3.57
C ALA A 219 40.05 -42.84 3.78
N GLN A 220 39.60 -42.13 2.75
CA GLN A 220 39.25 -40.71 2.85
C GLN A 220 37.99 -40.49 3.72
N ALA A 221 36.98 -41.35 3.59
CA ALA A 221 35.78 -41.33 4.41
C ALA A 221 36.10 -41.61 5.89
N GLU A 222 36.97 -42.59 6.18
CA GLU A 222 37.44 -42.89 7.54
C GLU A 222 38.24 -41.72 8.13
N HIS A 223 39.04 -41.01 7.33
CA HIS A 223 39.75 -39.82 7.77
C HIS A 223 38.80 -38.67 8.11
N LEU A 224 37.80 -38.39 7.25
CA LEU A 224 36.75 -37.40 7.50
C LEU A 224 35.93 -37.75 8.74
N TRP A 225 35.62 -39.03 8.94
CA TRP A 225 34.94 -39.47 10.14
C TRP A 225 35.77 -39.23 11.40
N GLY A 226 37.08 -39.50 11.35
CA GLY A 226 37.98 -39.25 12.49
C GLY A 226 38.09 -37.77 12.88
N THR A 227 37.94 -36.83 11.94
CA THR A 227 37.90 -35.40 12.27
C THR A 227 36.57 -34.99 12.90
N MET A 228 35.45 -35.62 12.50
CA MET A 228 34.10 -35.25 12.93
C MET A 228 33.59 -36.02 14.16
N GLU A 229 34.15 -37.19 14.46
CA GLU A 229 33.81 -37.98 15.65
C GLU A 229 33.90 -37.18 16.97
N PRO A 230 34.97 -36.41 17.28
CA PRO A 230 35.03 -35.64 18.52
C PRO A 230 34.01 -34.50 18.56
N VAL A 231 33.64 -33.93 17.41
CA VAL A 231 32.60 -32.89 17.31
C VAL A 231 31.23 -33.50 17.60
N LEU A 232 30.90 -34.62 16.97
CA LEU A 232 29.65 -35.34 17.23
C LEU A 232 29.57 -35.80 18.70
N ALA A 233 30.67 -36.24 19.31
CA ALA A 233 30.73 -36.60 20.72
C ALA A 233 30.41 -35.42 21.63
N ALA A 234 31.04 -34.27 21.40
CA ALA A 234 30.77 -33.04 22.16
C ALA A 234 29.30 -32.60 22.03
N TRP A 235 28.69 -32.76 20.85
CA TRP A 235 27.28 -32.42 20.61
C TRP A 235 26.32 -33.44 21.25
N THR A 236 26.71 -34.72 21.31
CA THR A 236 25.93 -35.72 22.05
C THR A 236 25.99 -35.50 23.55
N ASP A 237 27.12 -35.06 24.09
CA ASP A 237 27.28 -34.71 25.50
C ASP A 237 26.52 -33.41 25.85
N ALA A 238 26.41 -32.49 24.90
CA ALA A 238 25.56 -31.30 24.98
C ALA A 238 24.05 -31.60 24.86
N GLY A 239 23.66 -32.86 24.56
CA GLY A 239 22.26 -33.28 24.53
C GLY A 239 21.48 -32.87 23.27
N VAL A 240 22.16 -32.57 22.16
CA VAL A 240 21.48 -32.23 20.89
C VAL A 240 20.78 -33.47 20.31
N ALA A 241 19.46 -33.37 20.10
CA ALA A 241 18.64 -34.46 19.56
C ALA A 241 19.02 -34.78 18.10
N GLY A 242 19.02 -36.07 17.72
CA GLY A 242 19.31 -36.51 16.34
C GLY A 242 20.79 -36.79 16.05
N VAL A 243 21.72 -36.20 16.80
CA VAL A 243 23.17 -36.34 16.55
C VAL A 243 23.66 -37.77 16.83
N ARG A 244 23.03 -38.46 17.79
CA ARG A 244 23.34 -39.85 18.14
C ARG A 244 22.98 -40.80 17.00
N GLU A 245 21.84 -40.56 16.37
CA GLU A 245 21.33 -41.32 15.24
C GLU A 245 22.22 -41.11 14.01
N ILE A 246 22.58 -39.86 13.71
CA ILE A 246 23.51 -39.52 12.62
C ILE A 246 24.88 -40.19 12.83
N ALA A 247 25.40 -40.15 14.06
CA ALA A 247 26.67 -40.81 14.38
C ALA A 247 26.59 -42.35 14.24
N ALA A 248 25.46 -42.95 14.62
CA ALA A 248 25.24 -44.39 14.44
C ALA A 248 25.14 -44.78 12.96
N GLU A 249 24.45 -43.96 12.16
CA GLU A 249 24.31 -44.15 10.72
C GLU A 249 25.66 -44.08 10.00
N CYS A 250 26.47 -43.04 10.27
CA CYS A 250 27.81 -42.90 9.70
C CYS A 250 28.73 -44.09 10.03
N ARG A 251 28.68 -44.59 11.28
CA ARG A 251 29.43 -45.80 11.69
C ARG A 251 28.96 -47.04 10.94
N SER A 252 27.66 -47.16 10.68
CA SER A 252 27.10 -48.26 9.89
C SER A 252 27.56 -48.20 8.44
N LEU A 253 27.57 -47.01 7.82
CA LEU A 253 28.05 -46.80 6.45
C LEU A 253 29.53 -47.18 6.29
N LEU A 254 30.40 -46.76 7.20
CA LEU A 254 31.82 -47.14 7.16
C LEU A 254 32.04 -48.66 7.38
N LYS A 255 31.23 -49.29 8.24
CA LYS A 255 31.28 -50.74 8.46
C LYS A 255 30.86 -51.51 7.22
N GLU A 256 29.80 -51.06 6.54
CA GLU A 256 29.34 -51.66 5.29
C GLU A 256 30.35 -51.42 4.15
N GLY A 257 30.92 -50.21 4.06
CA GLY A 257 32.01 -49.89 3.13
C GLY A 257 33.23 -50.79 3.30
N ARG A 258 33.65 -51.07 4.55
CA ARG A 258 34.73 -52.05 4.82
C ARG A 258 34.38 -53.45 4.35
N LYS A 259 33.17 -53.92 4.69
CA LYS A 259 32.70 -55.26 4.34
C LYS A 259 32.61 -55.48 2.83
N THR A 260 32.14 -54.47 2.08
CA THR A 260 32.06 -54.54 0.61
C THR A 260 33.44 -54.60 -0.03
N ILE A 261 34.40 -53.80 0.46
CA ILE A 261 35.80 -53.86 -0.02
C ILE A 261 36.44 -55.21 0.33
N GLU A 262 36.26 -55.73 1.55
CA GLU A 262 36.77 -57.05 1.93
C GLU A 262 36.18 -58.20 1.08
N ALA A 263 34.89 -58.11 0.74
CA ALA A 263 34.24 -59.08 -0.14
C ALA A 263 34.83 -59.05 -1.56
N ILE A 264 35.04 -57.86 -2.13
CA ILE A 264 35.66 -57.70 -3.46
C ILE A 264 37.10 -58.23 -3.46
N GLY A 265 37.89 -57.91 -2.43
CA GLY A 265 39.27 -58.40 -2.32
C GLY A 265 39.37 -59.93 -2.14
N SER A 266 38.39 -60.55 -1.48
CA SER A 266 38.34 -62.01 -1.31
C SER A 266 37.99 -62.75 -2.61
N THR A 267 37.21 -62.11 -3.50
CA THR A 267 36.86 -62.69 -4.81
C THR A 267 38.00 -62.66 -5.84
N SER A 268 39.02 -61.83 -5.64
CA SER A 268 40.18 -61.72 -6.56
C SER A 268 41.36 -62.63 -6.17
N SER A 269 41.27 -63.42 -5.11
CA SER A 269 42.34 -64.35 -4.73
C SER A 269 42.11 -65.71 -5.39
N PRO A 270 42.94 -66.15 -6.36
CA PRO A 270 42.83 -67.49 -6.91
C PRO A 270 43.18 -68.49 -5.81
N ARG A 271 42.29 -69.44 -5.57
CA ARG A 271 42.56 -70.60 -4.72
C ARG A 271 43.70 -71.41 -5.38
N PRO A 272 44.73 -71.85 -4.64
CA PRO A 272 45.90 -72.51 -5.20
C PRO A 272 45.56 -73.85 -5.88
#